data_AF-A0A0S4TX93-F1
#
_entry.id   AF-A0A0S4TX93-F1
#
_cell.length_a   1.000
_cell.length_b   1.000
_cell.length_c   1.000
_cell.angle_alpha   90.00
_cell.angle_beta   90.00
_cell.angle_gamma   90.00
#
_symmetry.space_group_name_H-M   'P 1'
#
loop_
_entity.id
_entity.type
_entity.pdbx_description
1 polymer ?
#
loop_
_entity_poly.entity_id
_entity_poly.type
_entity_poly.pdbx_seq_one_letter_code
_entity_poly.pdbx_strand_id
1 'polypeptide(L)' 'MKLKALGPNQTEVTFANGVIVLFSYTGAVAAYRPGVGYLVTDQFYSKTTLRHIEEWVGKHGSTTVSQDVLDHIVGGTH' A
#
# COMPACT_ATOMS: atom_id res chain seq x y z
N MET A 1 9.61 3.48 12.27
CA MET A 1 8.30 3.55 11.57
C MET A 1 7.79 4.98 11.69
N LYS A 2 7.26 5.55 10.62
CA LYS A 2 6.55 6.86 10.63
C LYS A 2 5.15 6.64 10.08
N LEU A 3 4.16 7.23 10.74
CA LEU A 3 2.76 7.15 10.34
C LEU A 3 2.28 8.51 9.87
N LYS A 4 1.62 8.55 8.72
CA LYS A 4 1.08 9.76 8.11
C LYS A 4 -0.36 9.50 7.67
N ALA A 5 -1.31 10.22 8.26
CA ALA A 5 -2.68 10.24 7.77
C ALA A 5 -2.75 11.04 6.46
N LEU A 6 -3.23 10.40 5.39
CA LEU A 6 -3.40 11.07 4.08
C LEU A 6 -4.82 11.61 3.90
N GLY A 7 -5.78 11.06 4.62
CA GLY A 7 -7.18 11.46 4.59
C GLY A 7 -8.05 10.50 5.41
N PRO A 8 -9.38 10.62 5.31
CA PRO A 8 -10.29 9.70 5.97
C PRO A 8 -9.98 8.27 5.54
N ASN A 9 -9.60 7.42 6.51
CA ASN A 9 -9.38 5.99 6.30
C ASN A 9 -8.27 5.67 5.29
N GLN A 10 -7.28 6.55 5.21
CA GLN A 10 -6.04 6.35 4.49
C GLN A 10 -4.87 6.68 5.39
N THR A 11 -4.02 5.68 5.63
CA THR A 11 -2.81 5.86 6.42
C THR A 11 -1.62 5.34 5.65
N GLU A 12 -0.60 6.17 5.52
CA GLU A 12 0.69 5.79 4.98
C GLU A 12 1.63 5.45 6.14
N VAL A 13 2.29 4.30 6.04
CA VAL A 13 3.30 3.85 7.00
C VAL A 13 4.63 3.73 6.28
N THR A 14 5.62 4.50 6.73
CA THR A 14 7.00 4.39 6.26
C THR A 14 7.83 3.57 7.24
N PHE A 15 8.42 2.49 6.75
CA PHE A 15 9.34 1.63 7.48
C PHE A 15 10.78 2.15 7.38
N ALA A 16 11.64 1.73 8.30
CA ALA A 16 13.03 2.22 8.38
C ALA A 16 13.89 1.79 7.17
N ASN A 17 13.51 0.71 6.50
CA ASN A 17 14.14 0.19 5.29
C ASN A 17 13.69 0.91 4.00
N GLY A 18 12.91 1.98 4.11
CA GLY A 18 12.38 2.75 2.97
C GLY A 18 11.14 2.15 2.30
N VAL A 19 10.64 1.01 2.80
CA VAL A 19 9.33 0.50 2.38
C VAL A 19 8.24 1.43 2.88
N ILE A 20 7.26 1.70 2.02
CA ILE A 20 6.09 2.51 2.35
C ILE A 20 4.85 1.65 2.10
N VAL A 21 3.89 1.64 3.01
CA VAL A 21 2.65 0.88 2.85
C VAL A 21 1.47 1.82 3.02
N LEU A 22 0.53 1.74 2.09
CA LEU A 22 -0.76 2.40 2.15
C LEU A 22 -1.79 1.45 2.75
N PHE A 23 -2.39 1.86 3.86
CA PHE A 23 -3.47 1.17 4.54
C PHE A 23 -4.81 1.86 4.26
N SER A 24 -5.81 1.06 3.92
CA SER A 24 -7.23 1.45 3.97
C SER A 24 -7.94 0.67 5.08
N TYR A 25 -9.19 1.03 5.41
CA TYR A 25 -10.03 0.49 6.50
C TYR A 25 -9.76 -0.96 6.95
N THR A 26 -9.50 -1.86 6.00
CA THR A 26 -9.44 -3.32 6.18
C THR A 26 -8.04 -3.93 6.09
N GLY A 27 -7.00 -3.15 5.78
CA GLY A 27 -5.63 -3.68 5.63
C GLY A 27 -4.75 -2.89 4.67
N ALA A 28 -3.61 -3.49 4.31
CA ALA A 28 -2.70 -2.94 3.33
C ALA A 28 -3.28 -3.09 1.93
N VAL A 29 -3.36 -2.00 1.18
CA VAL A 29 -3.96 -1.98 -0.16
C VAL A 29 -2.94 -1.65 -1.25
N ALA A 30 -1.83 -1.03 -0.88
CA ALA A 30 -0.68 -0.82 -1.75
C ALA A 30 0.60 -0.72 -0.94
N ALA A 31 1.73 -0.96 -1.58
CA ALA A 31 3.05 -0.78 -1.01
C ALA A 31 4.02 -0.21 -2.05
N TYR A 32 5.06 0.48 -1.58
CA TYR A 32 6.21 0.89 -2.35
C TYR A 32 7.43 0.23 -1.72
N ARG A 33 8.19 -0.51 -2.54
CA ARG A 33 9.43 -1.15 -2.11
C ARG A 33 10.60 -0.58 -2.91
N PRO A 34 11.63 -0.01 -2.26
CA PRO A 34 12.82 0.47 -2.95
C PRO A 34 13.42 -0.63 -3.83
N GLY A 35 13.71 -0.31 -5.09
CA GLY A 35 14.24 -1.26 -6.09
C GLY A 35 13.21 -2.14 -6.80
N VAL A 36 11.96 -2.19 -6.32
CA VAL A 36 10.85 -2.92 -6.97
C VAL A 36 9.82 -1.95 -7.55
N GLY A 37 9.49 -0.88 -6.82
CA GLY A 37 8.48 0.10 -7.21
C GLY A 37 7.15 -0.09 -6.47
N TYR A 38 6.07 0.37 -7.10
CA TYR A 38 4.72 0.35 -6.54
C TYR A 38 4.06 -1.01 -6.77
N LEU A 39 3.50 -1.57 -5.70
CA LEU A 39 2.75 -2.80 -5.66
C LEU A 39 1.33 -2.48 -5.21
N VAL A 40 0.33 -2.94 -5.95
CA VAL A 40 -1.09 -2.69 -5.65
C VAL A 40 -1.81 -4.02 -5.52
N THR A 41 -2.76 -4.10 -4.58
CA THR A 41 -3.57 -5.30 -4.38
C THR A 41 -4.38 -5.62 -5.64
N ASP A 42 -4.58 -6.91 -5.92
CA ASP A 42 -5.53 -7.42 -6.91
C ASP A 42 -6.97 -7.47 -6.37
N GLN A 43 -7.16 -7.30 -5.06
CA GLN A 43 -8.48 -7.36 -4.43
C GLN A 43 -9.26 -6.06 -4.61
N PHE A 44 -10.53 -6.22 -4.99
CA PHE A 44 -11.46 -5.10 -5.00
C PHE A 44 -12.10 -4.91 -3.61
N TYR A 45 -11.75 -3.81 -2.94
CA TYR A 45 -12.40 -3.40 -1.69
C TYR A 45 -13.58 -2.45 -1.93
N SER A 46 -13.34 -1.37 -2.68
CA SER A 46 -14.35 -0.39 -3.06
C SER A 46 -13.81 0.55 -4.15
N LYS A 47 -14.71 1.30 -4.81
CA LYS A 47 -14.32 2.38 -5.74
C LYS A 47 -13.50 3.48 -5.05
N THR A 48 -13.80 3.76 -3.79
CA THR A 48 -13.07 4.76 -2.99
C THR A 48 -11.64 4.31 -2.75
N THR A 49 -11.43 3.04 -2.39
CA THR A 49 -10.10 2.46 -2.18
C THR A 49 -9.30 2.44 -3.47
N LEU A 50 -9.91 2.07 -4.60
CA LEU A 50 -9.25 2.12 -5.91
C LEU A 50 -8.74 3.54 -6.23
N ARG A 51 -9.59 4.56 -6.08
CA ARG A 51 -9.19 5.96 -6.26
C ARG A 51 -8.04 6.36 -5.34
N HIS A 52 -8.07 5.92 -4.08
CA HIS A 52 -7.00 6.23 -3.13
C HIS A 52 -5.66 5.60 -3.56
N ILE A 53 -5.69 4.37 -4.07
CA ILE A 53 -4.50 3.71 -4.61
C ILE A 53 -3.99 4.48 -5.83
N GLU A 54 -4.86 4.84 -6.77
CA GLU A 54 -4.50 5.61 -7.97
C GLU A 54 -3.90 6.97 -7.63
N GLU A 55 -4.50 7.70 -6.68
CA GLU A 55 -3.98 8.98 -6.19
C GLU A 55 -2.61 8.84 -5.52
N TRP A 56 -2.42 7.76 -4.76
CA TRP A 56 -1.18 7.48 -4.05
C TRP A 56 -0.04 7.03 -4.98
N VAL A 57 -0.34 6.19 -5.97
CA VAL A 57 0.59 5.78 -7.03
C VAL A 57 0.86 6.94 -7.99
N GLY A 58 -0.11 7.83 -8.20
CA GLY A 58 0.01 8.98 -9.08
C GLY A 58 0.28 8.57 -10.53
N LYS A 59 1.31 9.16 -11.14
CA LYS A 59 1.72 8.86 -12.53
C LYS A 59 2.74 7.71 -12.64
N HIS A 60 3.07 7.07 -11.52
CA HIS A 60 4.02 5.98 -11.51
C HIS A 60 3.38 4.69 -12.05
N GLY A 61 4.18 3.80 -12.64
CA GLY A 61 3.74 2.45 -12.93
C GLY A 61 3.58 1.65 -11.63
N SER A 62 2.60 0.75 -11.60
CA SER A 62 2.42 -0.19 -10.49
C SER A 62 2.31 -1.62 -11.01
N THR A 63 2.66 -2.56 -10.16
CA THR A 63 2.47 -4.00 -10.38
C THR A 63 1.34 -4.49 -9.51
N THR A 64 0.33 -5.11 -10.11
CA THR A 64 -0.73 -5.78 -9.37
C THR A 64 -0.20 -7.07 -8.75
N VAL A 65 -0.40 -7.26 -7.45
CA VAL A 65 0.03 -8.42 -6.68
C VAL A 65 -1.11 -8.94 -5.81
N SER A 66 -1.04 -10.22 -5.42
CA SER A 66 -2.01 -10.77 -4.47
C SER A 66 -1.89 -10.11 -3.10
N GLN A 67 -3.00 -10.12 -2.35
CA GLN A 67 -3.04 -9.57 -0.99
C GLN A 67 -1.98 -10.20 -0.06
N ASP A 68 -1.72 -11.51 -0.19
CA ASP A 68 -0.67 -12.19 0.58
C ASP A 68 0.72 -11.54 0.43
N VAL A 69 1.04 -11.00 -0.75
CA VAL A 69 2.33 -10.30 -0.96
C VAL A 69 2.40 -9.04 -0.12
N LEU A 70 1.31 -8.27 -0.05
CA LEU A 70 1.24 -7.06 0.77
C LEU A 70 1.25 -7.41 2.26
N ASP A 71 0.57 -8.47 2.66
CA ASP A 71 0.52 -8.93 4.04
C ASP A 71 1.91 -9.39 4.52
N HIS A 72 2.69 -10.08 3.67
CA HIS A 72 4.10 -10.42 3.93
C HIS A 72 5.02 -9.20 4.06
N ILE A 73 4.70 -8.09 3.39
CA ILE A 73 5.47 -6.85 3.50
C ILE A 73 5.20 -6.16 4.85
N VAL A 74 3.97 -6.25 5.36
CA VAL A 74 3.55 -5.61 6.61
C VAL A 74 3.90 -6.46 7.83
N GLY A 75 3.51 -7.73 7.79
CA GLY A 75 3.85 -8.73 8.78
C GLY A 75 5.01 -9.54 8.24
N GLY A 76 6.24 -9.09 8.48
CA GLY A 76 7.39 -9.98 8.30
C GLY A 76 7.10 -11.30 9.02
N THR A 77 6.94 -12.37 8.25
CA THR A 77 6.37 -13.61 8.77
C THR A 77 7.30 -14.28 9.76
N HIS A 78 6.64 -14.91 10.73
CA HIS A 78 7.07 -16.00 11.61
C HIS A 78 8.09 -16.96 11.01
#